data_AF-A0A2T4RXJ6-F1
#
_entry.id   AF-A0A2T4RXJ6-F1
#
_cell.length_a   1.000
_cell.length_b   1.000
_cell.length_c   1.000
_cell.angle_alpha   90.00
_cell.angle_beta   90.00
_cell.angle_gamma   90.00
#
_symmetry.space_group_name_H-M   'P 1'
#
loop_
_entity.id
_entity.type
_entity.pdbx_description
1 polymer ?
#
loop_
_entity_poly.entity_id
_entity_poly.type
_entity_poly.pdbx_seq_one_letter_code
_entity_poly.pdbx_strand_id
1 'polypeptide(L)'
;DTSFKFHLLGEIQTGLSDFGYMWECPDLFKLGNKDVLIFCPQGLEADGMNYRNIYQSGYIIGDFDLKTLEMKHDGFVELDHGFDFYAPQTTISKEGERVLIGWMGLPDINYPTDVYNWAHCLTLPRVLK
;
A
#
# COMPACT_ATOMS: atom_id res chain seq x y z
N ASP A 1 -14.17 -29.53 9.72
CA ASP A 1 -15.20 -28.50 9.47
C ASP A 1 -14.50 -27.15 9.63
N THR A 2 -14.18 -26.48 8.52
CA THR A 2 -13.33 -25.28 8.45
C THR A 2 -14.13 -24.09 7.95
N SER A 3 -15.30 -23.85 8.55
CA SER A 3 -16.06 -22.64 8.26
C SER A 3 -15.48 -21.47 9.05
N PHE A 4 -14.73 -20.60 8.36
CA PHE A 4 -14.38 -19.29 8.89
C PHE A 4 -15.63 -18.41 8.92
N LYS A 5 -15.90 -17.75 10.06
CA LYS A 5 -16.94 -16.74 10.19
C LYS A 5 -16.29 -15.36 10.27
N PHE A 6 -16.67 -14.49 9.35
CA PHE A 6 -16.22 -13.09 9.33
C PHE A 6 -17.30 -12.20 9.93
N HIS A 7 -16.88 -11.22 10.74
CA HIS A 7 -17.74 -10.19 11.29
C HIS A 7 -17.21 -8.83 10.85
N LEU A 8 -18.09 -8.01 10.26
CA LEU A 8 -17.73 -6.64 9.90
C LEU A 8 -17.58 -5.81 11.19
N LEU A 9 -16.38 -5.30 11.43
CA LEU A 9 -16.10 -4.41 12.57
C LEU A 9 -16.39 -2.95 12.23
N GLY A 10 -16.23 -2.56 10.96
CA GLY A 10 -16.36 -1.18 10.50
C GLY A 10 -15.15 -0.77 9.65
N GLU A 11 -15.06 0.53 9.39
CA GLU A 11 -13.96 1.14 8.64
C GLU A 11 -12.87 1.64 9.58
N ILE A 12 -11.60 1.46 9.18
CA ILE A 12 -10.46 2.01 9.92
C ILE A 12 -10.50 3.54 9.85
N GLN A 13 -10.56 4.18 11.02
CA GLN A 13 -10.60 5.63 11.15
C GLN A 13 -9.16 6.16 11.14
N THR A 14 -8.71 6.65 9.98
CA THR A 14 -7.36 7.21 9.80
C THR A 14 -7.29 8.71 10.03
N GLY A 15 -8.42 9.43 9.89
CA GLY A 15 -8.44 10.89 9.91
C GLY A 15 -7.93 11.55 8.62
N LEU A 16 -7.56 10.76 7.60
CA LEU A 16 -7.27 11.26 6.26
C LEU A 16 -8.59 11.61 5.54
N SER A 17 -8.93 12.90 5.50
CA SER A 17 -10.12 13.42 4.79
C SER A 17 -9.84 13.64 3.30
N ASP A 18 -10.78 13.23 2.44
CA ASP A 18 -10.70 13.43 0.98
C ASP A 18 -9.41 12.88 0.35
N PHE A 19 -8.93 11.73 0.84
CA PHE A 19 -7.64 11.16 0.45
C PHE A 19 -7.79 10.13 -0.67
N GLY A 20 -8.25 10.60 -1.83
CA GLY A 20 -8.60 9.77 -2.97
C GLY A 20 -10.02 9.19 -2.87
N TYR A 21 -10.50 8.65 -4.00
CA TYR A 21 -11.85 8.09 -4.10
C TYR A 21 -11.91 6.58 -3.83
N MET A 22 -10.76 5.89 -3.84
CA MET A 22 -10.64 4.46 -3.57
C MET A 22 -9.27 4.13 -2.97
N TRP A 23 -9.23 3.22 -2.00
CA TRP A 23 -7.99 2.67 -1.45
C TRP A 23 -7.85 1.21 -1.86
N GLU A 24 -6.90 0.92 -2.73
CA GLU A 24 -6.60 -0.44 -3.19
C GLU A 24 -5.47 -1.09 -2.38
N CYS A 25 -5.37 -2.41 -2.47
CA CYS A 25 -4.27 -3.22 -1.94
C CYS A 25 -3.87 -2.89 -0.48
N PRO A 26 -4.84 -2.81 0.47
CA PRO A 26 -4.50 -2.53 1.86
C PRO A 26 -3.70 -3.70 2.48
N ASP A 27 -2.66 -3.37 3.24
CA ASP A 27 -1.87 -4.33 4.03
C ASP A 27 -1.53 -3.72 5.40
N LEU A 28 -2.05 -4.33 6.47
CA LEU A 28 -1.90 -3.86 7.85
C LEU A 28 -1.04 -4.82 8.65
N PHE A 29 0.04 -4.32 9.24
CA PHE A 29 0.95 -5.15 10.02
C PHE A 29 1.74 -4.38 11.07
N LYS A 30 2.39 -5.14 11.97
CA LYS A 30 3.38 -4.61 12.90
C LYS A 30 4.78 -4.62 12.34
N LEU A 31 5.50 -3.53 12.54
CA LEU A 31 6.94 -3.38 12.28
C LEU A 31 7.57 -2.67 13.49
N GLY A 32 8.45 -3.39 14.20
CA GLY A 32 8.91 -2.94 15.52
C GLY A 32 7.75 -2.80 16.51
N ASN A 33 7.64 -1.62 17.13
CA ASN A 33 6.56 -1.29 18.07
C ASN A 33 5.42 -0.49 17.43
N LYS A 34 5.38 -0.36 16.10
CA LYS A 34 4.39 0.42 15.36
C LYS A 34 3.54 -0.45 14.45
N ASP A 35 2.33 0.01 14.19
CA ASP A 35 1.44 -0.48 13.16
C ASP A 35 1.70 0.31 11.87
N VAL A 36 1.72 -0.40 10.75
CA VAL A 36 1.90 0.16 9.41
C VAL A 36 0.70 -0.28 8.58
N LEU A 37 0.02 0.68 7.98
CA LEU A 37 -1.01 0.44 6.97
C LEU A 37 -0.46 0.92 5.62
N ILE A 38 -0.14 -0.03 4.75
CA ILE A 38 0.15 0.22 3.34
C ILE A 38 -1.18 0.23 2.58
N PHE A 39 -1.33 1.14 1.64
CA PHE A 39 -2.49 1.20 0.74
C PHE A 39 -2.17 2.03 -0.50
N CYS A 40 -3.04 1.91 -1.51
CA CYS A 40 -2.91 2.61 -2.78
C CYS A 40 -4.09 3.56 -2.98
N PRO A 41 -3.98 4.84 -2.57
CA PRO A 41 -5.04 5.81 -2.80
C PRO A 41 -5.08 6.22 -4.28
N GLN A 42 -6.24 6.06 -4.90
CA GLN A 42 -6.50 6.54 -6.25
C GLN A 42 -7.17 7.92 -6.22
N GLY A 43 -6.71 8.86 -7.04
CA GLY A 43 -7.30 10.19 -7.18
C GLY A 43 -6.68 11.27 -6.29
N LEU A 44 -5.43 11.11 -5.85
CA LEU A 44 -4.69 12.22 -5.25
C LEU A 44 -4.20 13.18 -6.33
N GLU A 45 -4.27 14.48 -6.03
CA GLU A 45 -3.68 15.52 -6.87
C GLU A 45 -2.17 15.58 -6.64
N ALA A 46 -1.41 15.82 -7.71
CA ALA A 46 0.03 15.99 -7.63
C ALA A 46 0.40 17.22 -6.79
N ASP A 47 1.37 17.08 -5.88
CA ASP A 47 1.87 18.18 -5.04
C ASP A 47 3.40 18.30 -5.14
N GLY A 48 3.86 19.31 -5.88
CA GLY A 48 5.30 19.53 -6.07
C GLY A 48 5.97 18.33 -6.74
N MET A 49 6.82 17.60 -6.00
CA MET A 49 7.47 16.37 -6.48
C MET A 49 6.76 15.10 -6.00
N ASN A 50 5.72 15.23 -5.18
CA ASN A 50 4.96 14.12 -4.62
C ASN A 50 3.78 13.76 -5.53
N TYR A 51 3.33 12.51 -5.44
CA TYR A 51 2.10 12.00 -6.06
C TYR A 51 2.09 12.18 -7.59
N ARG A 52 3.24 11.93 -8.22
CA ARG A 52 3.43 12.15 -9.66
C ARG A 52 3.00 10.99 -10.55
N ASN A 53 2.87 9.79 -9.99
CA ASN A 53 2.27 8.65 -10.69
C ASN A 53 0.75 8.84 -10.84
N ILE A 54 0.11 8.13 -11.77
CA ILE A 54 -1.33 8.23 -11.99
C ILE A 54 -2.14 7.86 -10.74
N TYR A 55 -1.67 6.86 -9.99
CA TYR A 55 -2.15 6.51 -8.64
C TYR A 55 -0.96 6.20 -7.73
N GLN A 56 -1.14 6.36 -6.43
CA GLN A 56 -0.06 6.31 -5.45
C GLN A 56 -0.02 4.96 -4.73
N SER A 57 1.16 4.59 -4.24
CA SER A 57 1.34 3.53 -3.25
C SER A 57 2.17 4.08 -2.10
N GLY A 58 1.65 3.96 -0.90
CA GLY A 58 2.29 4.52 0.28
C GLY A 58 1.82 3.88 1.55
N TYR A 59 2.18 4.50 2.66
CA TYR A 59 1.86 3.99 3.98
C TYR A 59 1.60 5.10 4.97
N ILE A 60 0.86 4.75 6.01
CA ILE A 60 0.82 5.48 7.26
C ILE A 60 1.42 4.59 8.36
N ILE A 61 2.16 5.20 9.29
CA ILE A 61 2.79 4.52 10.41
C ILE A 61 2.33 5.15 11.73
N GLY A 62 2.02 4.31 12.70
CA GLY A 62 1.61 4.76 14.03
C GLY A 62 1.01 3.65 14.88
N ASP A 63 -0.13 3.91 15.51
CA ASP A 63 -0.73 3.01 16.50
C ASP A 63 -2.19 2.69 16.13
N PHE A 64 -2.50 1.42 15.89
CA PHE A 64 -3.84 0.95 15.54
C PHE A 64 -4.54 0.33 16.76
N ASP A 65 -5.71 0.86 17.12
CA ASP A 65 -6.59 0.28 18.14
C ASP A 65 -7.74 -0.49 17.49
N LEU A 66 -7.70 -1.81 17.57
CA LEU A 66 -8.72 -2.70 17.00
C LEU A 66 -10.12 -2.51 17.63
N LYS A 67 -10.23 -1.99 18.86
CA LYS A 67 -11.53 -1.81 19.52
C LYS A 67 -12.25 -0.56 19.04
N THR A 68 -11.49 0.51 18.77
CA THR A 68 -12.03 1.78 18.28
C THR A 68 -11.94 1.90 16.76
N LEU A 69 -11.15 1.02 16.12
CA LEU A 69 -10.73 1.07 14.72
C LEU A 69 -9.93 2.34 14.37
N GLU A 70 -9.39 3.03 15.37
CA GLU A 70 -8.62 4.25 15.16
C GLU A 70 -7.17 3.91 14.80
N MET A 71 -6.67 4.53 13.73
CA MET A 71 -5.26 4.48 13.32
C MET A 71 -4.66 5.87 13.49
N LYS A 72 -3.93 6.08 14.58
CA LYS A 72 -3.19 7.34 14.82
C LYS A 72 -1.88 7.27 14.07
N HIS A 73 -1.54 8.29 13.29
CA HIS A 73 -0.35 8.28 12.43
C HIS A 73 0.21 9.68 12.15
N ASP A 74 1.44 9.74 11.63
CA ASP A 74 2.19 10.98 11.37
C ASP A 74 2.01 11.54 9.94
N GLY A 75 0.94 11.15 9.24
CA GLY A 75 0.71 11.45 7.82
C GLY A 75 1.06 10.30 6.86
N PHE A 76 0.77 10.50 5.58
CA PHE A 76 1.02 9.53 4.49
C PHE A 76 2.38 9.79 3.85
N VAL A 77 3.08 8.71 3.49
CA VAL A 77 4.38 8.75 2.81
C VAL A 77 4.36 7.81 1.61
N GLU A 78 4.81 8.28 0.44
CA GLU A 78 4.99 7.44 -0.75
C GLU A 78 6.05 6.36 -0.49
N LEU A 79 5.77 5.12 -0.90
CA LEU A 79 6.63 3.98 -0.61
C LEU A 79 7.86 3.91 -1.53
N ASP A 80 7.71 4.44 -2.74
CA ASP A 80 8.72 4.49 -3.79
C ASP A 80 8.54 5.78 -4.61
N HIS A 81 9.64 6.48 -4.88
CA HIS A 81 9.64 7.73 -5.66
C HIS A 81 9.98 7.52 -7.15
N GLY A 82 10.01 6.27 -7.61
CA GLY A 82 10.15 5.91 -9.01
C GLY A 82 8.85 6.10 -9.80
N PHE A 83 8.98 5.94 -11.13
CA PHE A 83 7.89 6.18 -12.07
C PHE A 83 6.94 4.99 -12.24
N ASP A 84 7.33 3.81 -11.77
CA ASP A 84 6.61 2.55 -12.00
C ASP A 84 6.62 1.69 -10.72
N PHE A 85 5.77 2.04 -9.76
CA PHE A 85 5.60 1.29 -8.53
C PHE A 85 4.15 1.37 -8.04
N TYR A 86 3.48 0.23 -7.96
CA TYR A 86 2.10 0.14 -7.48
C TYR A 86 1.79 -1.18 -6.77
N ALA A 87 0.64 -1.26 -6.10
CA ALA A 87 0.07 -2.47 -5.52
C ALA A 87 1.06 -3.36 -4.72
N PRO A 88 1.83 -2.80 -3.76
CA PRO A 88 2.72 -3.59 -2.92
C PRO A 88 1.95 -4.55 -2.00
N GLN A 89 2.56 -5.70 -1.73
CA GLN A 89 2.10 -6.63 -0.71
C GLN A 89 3.29 -7.10 0.13
N THR A 90 3.04 -7.35 1.43
CA THR A 90 4.06 -7.89 2.33
C THR A 90 3.73 -9.30 2.82
N THR A 91 4.78 -10.02 3.21
CA THR A 91 4.68 -11.29 3.92
C THR A 91 5.84 -11.46 4.89
N ILE A 92 5.77 -12.46 5.75
CA ILE A 92 6.86 -12.84 6.65
C ILE A 92 7.68 -13.96 6.00
N SER A 93 8.99 -13.75 5.86
CA SER A 93 9.93 -14.75 5.38
C SER A 93 10.11 -15.89 6.39
N LYS A 94 10.76 -16.97 5.98
CA LYS A 94 11.10 -18.08 6.88
C LYS A 94 12.07 -17.66 8.00
N GLU A 95 12.85 -16.60 7.78
CA GLU A 95 13.73 -15.97 8.77
C GLU A 95 13.00 -15.00 9.72
N GLY A 96 11.69 -14.77 9.51
CA GLY A 96 10.89 -13.85 10.34
C GLY A 96 10.98 -12.39 9.91
N GLU A 97 11.62 -12.10 8.78
CA GLU A 97 11.72 -10.74 8.23
C GLU A 97 10.45 -10.38 7.45
N ARG A 98 10.02 -9.12 7.51
CA ARG A 98 8.95 -8.64 6.64
C ARG A 98 9.50 -8.28 5.28
N VAL A 99 9.00 -8.94 4.26
CA VAL A 99 9.42 -8.77 2.87
C VAL A 99 8.28 -8.13 2.08
N LEU A 100 8.59 -7.08 1.34
CA LEU A 100 7.69 -6.37 0.43
C LEU A 100 8.06 -6.69 -1.02
N ILE A 101 7.05 -6.89 -1.87
CA ILE A 101 7.17 -6.92 -3.33
C ILE A 101 6.08 -6.02 -3.91
N GLY A 102 6.42 -5.17 -4.87
CA GLY A 102 5.48 -4.33 -5.60
C GLY A 102 5.35 -4.73 -7.07
N TRP A 103 4.27 -4.27 -7.70
CA TRP A 103 4.12 -4.29 -9.14
C TRP A 103 4.92 -3.12 -9.73
N MET A 104 5.84 -3.43 -10.64
CA MET A 104 6.57 -2.44 -11.43
C MET A 104 5.78 -2.11 -12.69
N GLY A 105 4.72 -1.34 -12.48
CA GLY A 105 3.80 -0.87 -13.50
C GLY A 105 2.70 -0.04 -12.85
N LEU A 106 1.97 0.71 -13.66
CA LEU A 106 0.84 1.51 -13.26
C LEU A 106 -0.40 1.10 -14.07
N PRO A 107 -1.60 1.16 -13.49
CA PRO A 107 -2.83 0.95 -14.23
C PRO A 107 -3.09 2.11 -15.20
N ASP A 108 -3.92 1.85 -16.21
CA ASP A 108 -4.42 2.85 -17.17
C ASP A 108 -3.37 3.61 -17.99
N ILE A 109 -2.13 3.11 -18.07
CA ILE A 109 -1.07 3.65 -18.92
C ILE A 109 -0.45 2.58 -19.83
N ASN A 110 0.07 3.02 -20.98
CA ASN A 110 0.67 2.14 -21.98
C ASN A 110 2.20 2.07 -21.83
N TYR A 111 2.79 0.93 -22.24
CA TYR A 111 4.24 0.70 -22.19
C TYR A 111 4.81 0.34 -23.55
N PRO A 112 6.08 0.70 -23.85
CA PRO A 112 6.73 0.29 -25.10
C PRO A 112 6.78 -1.22 -25.32
N THR A 113 6.76 -2.01 -24.23
CA THR A 113 6.78 -3.48 -24.31
C THR A 113 5.47 -4.09 -24.80
N ASP A 114 4.38 -3.33 -24.80
CA ASP A 114 3.06 -3.81 -25.23
C ASP A 114 3.08 -4.35 -26.67
N VAL A 115 3.96 -3.80 -27.52
CA VAL A 115 4.17 -4.28 -28.91
C VAL A 115 4.68 -5.73 -28.98
N TYR A 116 5.24 -6.23 -27.89
CA TYR A 116 5.72 -7.60 -27.74
C TYR A 116 4.72 -8.52 -27.02
N ASN A 117 3.49 -8.04 -26.73
CA ASN A 117 2.41 -8.76 -26.04
C ASN A 117 2.75 -9.21 -24.61
N TRP A 118 3.58 -8.44 -23.90
CA TRP A 118 3.80 -8.58 -22.46
C TRP A 118 4.02 -7.21 -21.83
N ALA A 119 3.67 -7.06 -20.56
CA ALA A 119 3.80 -5.81 -19.84
C ALA A 119 4.22 -6.04 -18.39
N HIS A 120 4.97 -5.06 -17.88
CA HIS A 120 5.38 -4.92 -16.48
C HIS A 120 6.25 -6.07 -15.95
N CYS A 121 6.61 -5.96 -14.67
CA CYS A 121 7.22 -7.03 -13.89
C CYS A 121 6.96 -6.78 -12.39
N LEU A 122 7.54 -7.61 -11.52
CA LEU A 122 7.59 -7.34 -10.08
C LEU A 122 8.90 -6.63 -9.73
N THR A 123 8.87 -5.81 -8.68
CA THR A 123 10.10 -5.29 -8.10
C THR A 123 10.93 -6.41 -7.48
N LEU A 124 12.21 -6.14 -7.20
CA LEU A 124 12.96 -6.98 -6.29
C LEU A 124 12.31 -7.00 -4.90
N PRO A 125 12.37 -8.12 -4.17
CA PRO A 125 11.93 -8.18 -2.78
C PRO A 125 12.74 -7.23 -1.90
N ARG A 126 12.06 -6.52 -1.00
CA ARG A 126 12.67 -5.54 -0.08
C ARG A 126 12.38 -5.95 1.35
N VAL A 127 13.41 -6.01 2.19
CA VAL A 127 13.23 -6.24 3.63
C VAL A 127 12.90 -4.91 4.30
N LEU A 128 11.77 -4.85 5.00
CA LEU A 128 11.32 -3.68 5.76
C LEU A 128 11.93 -3.68 7.17
N LYS A 129 12.22 -2.50 7.72
CA LYS A 129 12.83 -2.32 9.05
C LYS A 129 12.21 -1.16 9.80
#